data_AF-Q2FTS7-F1
#
_entry.id   AF-Q2FTS7-F1
#
_cell.length_a   1.000
_cell.length_b   1.000
_cell.length_c   1.000
_cell.angle_alpha   90.00
_cell.angle_beta   90.00
_cell.angle_gamma   90.00
#
_symmetry.space_group_name_H-M   'P 1'
#
loop_
_entity.id
_entity.type
_entity.pdbx_description
1 polymer ?
#
loop_
_entity_poly.entity_id
_entity_poly.type
_entity_poly.pdbx_seq_one_letter_code
_entity_poly.pdbx_strand_id
1 'polypeptide(L)'
;MIKTEHKYIEILRILKEHQEPMGAKRLSEMLAERGYVMTDRAVQYYLRYLDTRGFTEKVGNQGRILTPSGIMETDRALVDDRIGFVISKLERLAFRSTFDPATSTGDVAYNLTIVPDEILEPVSQMFDKVRDAGCSFFSGYSVIDRDPRVPSGHTGILTVCSITMDGVFQHNGIPVKVAYGGTIQIEDKKPVRFMNIIGYQGSTVDSLQLFLGAGLTSINQYINTGSGILLANVRQIPGAAEERSQTLIQEMQACGFRFPLMMGKGRIFNLLTDPHRISLVSYSGMNSIGGAVEAGYKLKTEIGAGTIPFSRVVDR
;
A
#
# COMPACT_ATOMS: atom_id res chain seq x y z
N MET A 1 17.09 -1.32 -25.23
CA MET A 1 17.57 -0.06 -24.62
C MET A 1 17.57 -0.07 -23.08
N ILE A 2 17.03 -1.08 -22.39
CA ILE A 2 16.75 -1.05 -20.93
C ILE A 2 18.00 -1.30 -20.02
N LYS A 3 19.04 -2.01 -20.49
CA LYS A 3 20.21 -2.38 -19.65
C LYS A 3 21.18 -1.25 -19.33
N THR A 4 21.17 -0.16 -20.09
CA THR A 4 22.12 0.95 -19.97
C THR A 4 21.71 1.93 -18.88
N GLU A 5 20.41 2.01 -18.57
CA GLU A 5 19.86 2.99 -17.62
C GLU A 5 20.15 2.62 -16.16
N HIS A 6 20.01 1.36 -15.78
CA HIS A 6 20.22 0.91 -14.40
C HIS A 6 21.69 1.09 -13.94
N LYS A 7 22.65 1.01 -14.86
CA LYS A 7 24.09 1.08 -14.53
C LYS A 7 24.57 2.47 -14.14
N TYR A 8 24.05 3.51 -14.78
CA TYR A 8 24.42 4.89 -14.40
C TYR A 8 23.68 5.32 -13.13
N ILE A 9 22.45 4.84 -12.92
CA ILE A 9 21.68 5.09 -11.69
C ILE A 9 22.44 4.54 -10.49
N GLU A 10 22.98 3.33 -10.57
CA GLU A 10 23.79 2.77 -9.47
C GLU A 10 25.07 3.57 -9.21
N ILE A 11 25.73 4.10 -10.25
CA ILE A 11 26.88 5.01 -10.07
C ILE A 11 26.46 6.26 -9.28
N LEU A 12 25.31 6.85 -9.62
CA LEU A 12 24.78 8.02 -8.89
C LEU A 12 24.39 7.66 -7.44
N ARG A 13 23.84 6.47 -7.18
CA ARG A 13 23.52 5.98 -5.83
C ARG A 13 24.76 5.86 -4.96
N ILE A 14 25.81 5.21 -5.48
CA ILE A 14 27.08 5.06 -4.75
C ILE A 14 27.67 6.45 -4.46
N LEU A 15 27.69 7.37 -5.44
CA LEU A 15 28.14 8.75 -5.24
C LEU A 15 27.29 9.55 -4.24
N LYS A 16 25.99 9.25 -4.09
CA LYS A 16 25.12 9.90 -3.09
C LYS A 16 25.44 9.43 -1.67
N GLU A 17 25.79 8.16 -1.51
CA GLU A 17 26.14 7.57 -0.21
C GLU A 17 27.52 8.02 0.30
N HIS A 18 28.40 8.45 -0.60
CA HIS A 18 29.76 8.89 -0.29
C HIS A 18 29.95 10.37 -0.64
N GLN A 19 30.08 11.23 0.38
CA GLN A 19 30.27 12.68 0.20
C GLN A 19 31.68 13.07 -0.28
N GLU A 20 32.59 12.10 -0.42
CA GLU A 20 33.95 12.31 -0.91
C GLU A 20 34.06 12.06 -2.43
N PRO A 21 34.94 12.76 -3.16
CA PRO A 21 35.12 12.53 -4.59
C PRO A 21 35.55 11.09 -4.87
N MET A 22 34.82 10.41 -5.77
CA MET A 22 35.13 9.01 -6.11
C MET A 22 35.62 8.83 -7.54
N GLY A 23 36.73 8.09 -7.66
CA GLY A 23 37.32 7.69 -8.93
C GLY A 23 36.69 6.42 -9.51
N ALA A 24 36.92 6.19 -10.80
CA ALA A 24 36.32 5.06 -11.53
C ALA A 24 36.70 3.68 -10.97
N LYS A 25 37.91 3.52 -10.42
CA LYS A 25 38.37 2.26 -9.80
C LYS A 25 37.56 1.91 -8.56
N ARG A 26 37.42 2.85 -7.63
CA ARG A 26 36.64 2.67 -6.39
C ARG A 26 35.16 2.44 -6.70
N LEU A 27 34.60 3.18 -7.66
CA LEU A 27 33.23 2.98 -8.14
C LEU A 27 33.03 1.59 -8.76
N SER A 28 34.02 1.10 -9.52
CA SER A 28 34.00 -0.25 -10.13
C SER A 28 33.96 -1.35 -9.06
N GLU A 29 34.78 -1.24 -8.02
CA GLU A 29 34.81 -2.16 -6.88
C GLU A 29 33.46 -2.17 -6.15
N MET A 30 32.90 -1.00 -5.83
CA MET A 30 31.61 -0.88 -5.15
C MET A 30 30.42 -1.33 -6.00
N LEU A 31 30.46 -1.10 -7.32
CA LEU A 31 29.46 -1.65 -8.24
C LEU A 31 29.50 -3.17 -8.25
N ALA A 32 30.69 -3.78 -8.21
CA ALA A 32 30.85 -5.23 -8.17
C ALA A 32 30.29 -5.84 -6.88
N GLU A 33 30.49 -5.18 -5.72
CA GLU A 33 29.87 -5.57 -4.43
C GLU A 33 28.33 -5.57 -4.51
N ARG A 34 27.74 -4.70 -5.33
CA ARG A 34 26.29 -4.62 -5.58
C ARG A 34 25.81 -5.53 -6.73
N GLY A 35 26.68 -6.39 -7.28
CA GLY A 35 26.35 -7.32 -8.36
C GLY A 35 26.44 -6.73 -9.78
N TYR A 36 26.98 -5.52 -9.94
CA TYR A 36 27.16 -4.84 -11.23
C TYR A 36 28.63 -4.91 -11.67
N VAL A 37 28.99 -5.97 -12.39
CA VAL A 37 30.37 -6.12 -12.89
C VAL A 37 30.62 -5.17 -14.08
N MET A 38 31.57 -4.25 -13.89
CA MET A 38 32.00 -3.28 -14.90
C MET A 38 33.52 -3.10 -14.84
N THR A 39 34.14 -2.71 -15.96
CA THR A 39 35.57 -2.34 -15.97
C THR A 39 35.72 -0.86 -15.63
N ASP A 40 36.87 -0.48 -15.08
CA ASP A 40 37.19 0.93 -14.78
C ASP A 40 36.99 1.84 -16.00
N ARG A 41 37.35 1.35 -17.20
CA ARG A 41 37.16 2.08 -18.47
C ARG A 41 35.68 2.27 -18.81
N ALA A 42 34.83 1.30 -18.52
CA ALA A 42 33.39 1.43 -18.67
C ALA A 42 32.83 2.43 -17.66
N VAL A 43 33.25 2.37 -16.40
CA VAL A 43 32.84 3.34 -15.37
C VAL A 43 33.28 4.77 -15.74
N GLN A 44 34.49 4.96 -16.27
CA GLN A 44 34.95 6.25 -16.79
C GLN A 44 34.11 6.77 -17.96
N TYR A 45 33.58 5.88 -18.81
CA TYR A 45 32.66 6.26 -19.87
C TYR A 45 31.35 6.81 -19.29
N TYR A 46 30.75 6.12 -18.31
CA TYR A 46 29.54 6.59 -17.64
C TYR A 46 29.77 7.89 -16.87
N LEU A 47 30.89 8.04 -16.16
CA LEU A 47 31.20 9.28 -15.46
C LEU A 47 31.27 10.48 -16.43
N ARG A 48 31.89 10.32 -17.61
CA ARG A 48 31.91 11.39 -18.63
C ARG A 48 30.52 11.72 -19.16
N TYR A 49 29.68 10.70 -19.33
CA TYR A 49 28.29 10.88 -19.71
C TYR A 49 27.49 11.63 -18.63
N LEU A 50 27.67 11.27 -17.35
CA LEU A 50 27.04 11.94 -16.22
C LEU A 50 27.53 13.38 -16.04
N ASP A 51 28.81 13.65 -16.31
CA ASP A 51 29.39 15.00 -16.34
C ASP A 51 28.69 15.83 -17.45
N THR A 52 28.48 15.25 -18.64
CA THR A 52 27.81 15.92 -19.77
C THR A 52 26.32 16.20 -19.51
N ARG A 53 25.68 15.34 -18.69
CA ARG A 53 24.30 15.53 -18.23
C ARG A 53 24.18 16.50 -17.05
N GLY A 54 25.30 16.94 -16.47
CA GLY A 54 25.33 17.82 -15.30
C GLY A 54 24.94 17.14 -14.00
N PHE A 55 24.96 15.79 -13.94
CA PHE A 55 24.63 15.01 -12.74
C PHE A 55 25.82 14.81 -11.81
N THR A 56 27.04 14.85 -12.37
CA THR A 56 28.29 14.78 -11.61
C THR A 56 29.21 15.91 -11.98
N GLU A 57 30.08 16.27 -11.05
CA GLU A 57 31.14 17.26 -11.25
C GLU A 57 32.50 16.67 -10.89
N LYS A 58 33.51 16.94 -11.73
CA LYS A 58 34.87 16.43 -11.56
C LYS A 58 35.66 17.30 -10.56
N VAL A 59 36.13 16.68 -9.48
CA VAL A 59 37.01 17.32 -8.48
C VAL A 59 38.45 16.86 -8.72
N GLY A 60 39.15 17.58 -9.58
CA GLY A 60 40.57 17.32 -9.90
C GLY A 60 40.85 15.87 -10.28
N ASN A 61 41.88 15.27 -9.67
CA ASN A 61 42.22 13.85 -9.83
C ASN A 61 41.57 12.94 -8.77
N GLN A 62 40.82 13.52 -7.83
CA GLN A 62 40.23 12.77 -6.70
C GLN A 62 39.00 11.98 -7.14
N GLY A 63 38.21 12.50 -8.10
CA GLY A 63 37.05 11.78 -8.59
C GLY A 63 35.93 12.69 -9.04
N ARG A 64 34.69 12.20 -8.92
CA ARG A 64 33.46 12.97 -9.13
C ARG A 64 32.67 13.08 -7.84
N ILE A 65 31.93 14.17 -7.71
CA ILE A 65 30.89 14.36 -6.70
C ILE A 65 29.54 14.50 -7.39
N LEU A 66 28.46 14.25 -6.66
CA LEU A 66 27.10 14.47 -7.14
C LEU A 66 26.77 15.97 -7.15
N THR A 67 26.15 16.45 -8.22
CA THR A 67 25.55 17.79 -8.25
C THR A 67 24.13 17.75 -7.67
N PRO A 68 23.50 18.91 -7.35
CA PRO A 68 22.10 18.94 -6.97
C PRO A 68 21.17 18.28 -8.01
N SER A 69 21.46 18.46 -9.31
CA SER A 69 20.74 17.79 -10.40
C SER A 69 20.91 16.27 -10.37
N GLY A 70 22.12 15.78 -10.07
CA GLY A 70 22.37 14.35 -9.88
C GLY A 70 21.67 13.76 -8.65
N ILE A 71 21.51 14.54 -7.57
CA ILE A 71 20.72 14.13 -6.39
C ILE A 71 19.26 13.92 -6.82
N MET A 72 18.69 14.91 -7.51
CA MET A 72 17.30 14.83 -8.01
C MET A 72 17.09 13.67 -8.98
N GLU A 73 18.05 13.41 -9.87
CA GLU A 73 17.97 12.28 -10.80
C GLU A 73 18.01 10.93 -10.07
N THR A 74 18.83 10.82 -9.03
CA THR A 74 18.86 9.61 -8.18
C THR A 74 17.52 9.40 -7.49
N ASP A 75 16.90 10.47 -7.01
CA ASP A 75 15.58 10.41 -6.37
C ASP A 75 14.47 10.06 -7.37
N ARG A 76 14.54 10.57 -8.60
CA ARG A 76 13.62 10.20 -9.68
C ARG A 76 13.77 8.75 -10.11
N ALA A 77 15.00 8.28 -10.28
CA ALA A 77 15.29 6.88 -10.60
C ALA A 77 14.85 5.91 -9.49
N LEU A 78 14.90 6.34 -8.22
CA LEU A 78 14.31 5.59 -7.10
C LEU A 78 12.78 5.52 -7.19
N VAL A 79 12.11 6.53 -7.74
CA VAL A 79 10.67 6.51 -8.01
C VAL A 79 10.36 5.51 -9.14
N ASP A 80 11.12 5.54 -10.24
CA ASP A 80 10.92 4.62 -11.37
C ASP A 80 11.18 3.14 -10.99
N ASP A 81 12.22 2.84 -10.21
CA ASP A 81 12.46 1.50 -9.64
C ASP A 81 11.36 1.03 -8.66
N ARG A 82 10.56 1.95 -8.11
CA ARG A 82 9.43 1.65 -7.22
C ARG A 82 8.10 1.56 -7.95
N ILE A 83 8.03 1.87 -9.25
CA ILE A 83 6.79 1.76 -10.03
C ILE A 83 6.38 0.28 -10.06
N GLY A 84 5.24 -0.02 -9.45
CA GLY A 84 4.75 -1.40 -9.32
C GLY A 84 5.22 -2.14 -8.06
N PHE A 85 6.07 -1.55 -7.22
CA PHE A 85 6.45 -2.14 -5.93
C PHE A 85 5.23 -2.40 -5.04
N VAL A 86 4.28 -1.45 -5.03
CA VAL A 86 3.03 -1.58 -4.27
C VAL A 86 2.22 -2.76 -4.79
N ILE A 87 1.95 -2.84 -6.10
CA ILE A 87 1.13 -3.94 -6.64
C ILE A 87 1.79 -5.30 -6.42
N SER A 88 3.10 -5.44 -6.65
CA SER A 88 3.82 -6.70 -6.39
C SER A 88 3.87 -7.06 -4.90
N LYS A 89 3.87 -6.07 -4.00
CA LYS A 89 3.69 -6.32 -2.55
C LYS A 89 2.30 -6.85 -2.25
N LEU A 90 1.25 -6.25 -2.82
CA LEU A 90 -0.13 -6.68 -2.62
C LEU A 90 -0.38 -8.07 -3.21
N GLU A 91 0.12 -8.37 -4.40
CA GLU A 91 0.03 -9.70 -5.04
C GLU A 91 0.68 -10.79 -4.20
N ARG A 92 1.88 -10.54 -3.68
CA ARG A 92 2.56 -11.49 -2.77
C ARG A 92 1.75 -11.72 -1.49
N LEU A 93 1.14 -10.68 -0.93
CA LEU A 93 0.29 -10.80 0.26
C LEU A 93 -1.00 -11.57 -0.04
N ALA A 94 -1.62 -11.34 -1.20
CA ALA A 94 -2.80 -12.08 -1.64
C ALA A 94 -2.47 -13.58 -1.76
N PHE A 95 -1.36 -13.92 -2.43
CA PHE A 95 -0.91 -15.30 -2.56
C PHE A 95 -0.68 -16.00 -1.21
N ARG A 96 -0.12 -15.28 -0.23
CA ARG A 96 0.11 -15.79 1.13
C ARG A 96 -1.14 -15.82 2.01
N SER A 97 -2.23 -15.16 1.62
CA SER A 97 -3.48 -15.15 2.38
C SER A 97 -4.25 -16.42 2.05
N THR A 98 -4.12 -17.44 2.88
CA THR A 98 -4.69 -18.78 2.69
C THR A 98 -6.03 -18.98 3.37
N PHE A 99 -6.65 -17.90 3.86
CA PHE A 99 -7.94 -17.95 4.52
C PHE A 99 -9.00 -18.66 3.68
N ASP A 100 -9.67 -19.64 4.29
CA ASP A 100 -10.79 -20.37 3.73
C ASP A 100 -12.06 -20.04 4.52
N PRO A 101 -13.02 -19.31 3.93
CA PRO A 101 -14.23 -18.89 4.63
C PRO A 101 -15.17 -20.06 4.96
N ALA A 102 -15.07 -21.20 4.27
CA ALA A 102 -15.90 -22.37 4.58
C ALA A 102 -15.48 -23.03 5.90
N THR A 103 -14.18 -23.03 6.20
CA THR A 103 -13.63 -23.59 7.45
C THR A 103 -13.33 -22.55 8.51
N SER A 104 -13.34 -21.26 8.16
CA SER A 104 -12.86 -20.16 9.01
C SER A 104 -11.43 -20.36 9.51
N THR A 105 -10.57 -20.95 8.68
CA THR A 105 -9.16 -21.22 9.00
C THR A 105 -8.22 -20.66 7.95
N GLY A 106 -6.91 -20.71 8.21
CA GLY A 106 -5.88 -20.16 7.33
C GLY A 106 -5.50 -18.72 7.69
N ASP A 107 -4.66 -18.12 6.85
CA ASP A 107 -4.03 -16.84 7.13
C ASP A 107 -4.73 -15.67 6.41
N VAL A 108 -4.89 -14.56 7.13
CA VAL A 108 -5.38 -13.29 6.59
C VAL A 108 -4.26 -12.26 6.52
N ALA A 109 -4.32 -11.38 5.53
CA ALA A 109 -3.43 -10.21 5.47
C ALA A 109 -3.88 -9.15 6.47
N TYR A 110 -2.94 -8.52 7.15
CA TYR A 110 -3.23 -7.48 8.15
C TYR A 110 -2.39 -6.21 7.98
N ASN A 111 -2.89 -5.11 8.54
CA ASN A 111 -2.13 -3.89 8.79
C ASN A 111 -1.76 -3.82 10.27
N LEU A 112 -0.59 -3.28 10.59
CA LEU A 112 -0.12 -3.09 11.97
C LEU A 112 -0.06 -1.60 12.28
N THR A 113 -0.86 -1.15 13.24
CA THR A 113 -0.80 0.22 13.76
C THR A 113 -0.13 0.20 15.12
N ILE A 114 0.94 0.98 15.29
CA ILE A 114 1.69 1.10 16.54
C ILE A 114 1.16 2.32 17.29
N VAL A 115 0.73 2.12 18.53
CA VAL A 115 0.05 3.11 19.36
C VAL A 115 0.76 3.20 20.71
N PRO A 116 1.14 4.40 21.20
CA PRO A 116 1.62 4.55 22.58
C PRO A 116 0.58 4.07 23.59
N ASP A 117 1.01 3.39 24.66
CA ASP A 117 0.11 2.77 25.63
C ASP A 117 -0.84 3.79 26.28
N GLU A 118 -0.38 5.02 26.47
CA GLU A 118 -1.12 6.16 27.04
C GLU A 118 -2.38 6.52 26.25
N ILE A 119 -2.38 6.30 24.92
CA ILE A 119 -3.49 6.65 24.03
C ILE A 119 -4.17 5.41 23.43
N LEU A 120 -3.83 4.20 23.89
CA LEU A 120 -4.41 2.96 23.39
C LEU A 120 -5.93 2.95 23.53
N GLU A 121 -6.43 3.21 24.73
CA GLU A 121 -7.86 3.19 25.04
C GLU A 121 -8.69 4.15 24.16
N PRO A 122 -8.37 5.46 24.06
CA PRO A 122 -9.13 6.35 23.20
C PRO A 122 -9.02 6.01 21.70
N VAL A 123 -7.88 5.46 21.26
CA VAL A 123 -7.74 4.98 19.87
C VAL A 123 -8.61 3.75 19.61
N SER A 124 -8.63 2.78 20.53
CA SER A 124 -9.51 1.61 20.49
C SER A 124 -10.98 2.01 20.43
N GLN A 125 -11.41 2.97 21.25
CA GLN A 125 -12.78 3.51 21.20
C GLN A 125 -13.12 4.13 19.84
N MET A 126 -12.15 4.76 19.17
CA MET A 126 -12.36 5.28 17.82
C MET A 126 -12.50 4.16 16.79
N PHE A 127 -11.72 3.10 16.92
CA PHE A 127 -11.83 1.92 16.07
C PHE A 127 -13.18 1.22 16.27
N ASP A 128 -13.67 1.14 17.50
CA ASP A 128 -15.00 0.64 17.82
C ASP A 128 -16.10 1.50 17.20
N LYS A 129 -16.00 2.83 17.25
CA LYS A 129 -16.96 3.73 16.57
C LYS A 129 -16.99 3.51 15.05
N VAL A 130 -15.83 3.31 14.41
CA VAL A 130 -15.73 3.00 12.98
C VAL A 130 -16.35 1.63 12.67
N ARG A 131 -16.07 0.62 13.50
CA ARG A 131 -16.72 -0.69 13.41
C ARG A 131 -18.23 -0.53 13.53
N ASP A 132 -18.74 0.14 14.55
CA ASP A 132 -20.17 0.21 14.82
C ASP A 132 -20.91 1.05 13.76
N ALA A 133 -20.24 2.03 13.16
CA ALA A 133 -20.76 2.80 12.02
C ALA A 133 -20.81 1.98 10.71
N GLY A 134 -20.21 0.80 10.65
CA GLY A 134 -20.27 -0.08 9.48
C GLY A 134 -19.33 0.31 8.34
N CYS A 135 -18.36 1.21 8.58
CA CYS A 135 -17.43 1.69 7.55
C CYS A 135 -16.03 1.05 7.59
N SER A 136 -15.87 -0.08 8.29
CA SER A 136 -14.67 -0.93 8.26
C SER A 136 -14.82 -2.08 7.26
N PHE A 137 -13.70 -2.61 6.77
CA PHE A 137 -13.68 -3.80 5.90
C PHE A 137 -14.00 -5.11 6.65
N PHE A 138 -13.69 -5.16 7.94
CA PHE A 138 -13.88 -6.32 8.82
C PHE A 138 -14.49 -5.86 10.14
N SER A 139 -15.28 -6.71 10.78
CA SER A 139 -16.02 -6.40 12.00
C SER A 139 -15.18 -6.39 13.28
N GLY A 140 -13.87 -6.59 13.20
CA GLY A 140 -13.00 -6.67 14.37
C GLY A 140 -11.61 -6.10 14.12
N TYR A 141 -10.86 -6.00 15.20
CA TYR A 141 -9.43 -5.71 15.22
C TYR A 141 -8.84 -6.38 16.47
N SER A 142 -7.53 -6.61 16.47
CA SER A 142 -6.87 -7.24 17.62
C SER A 142 -5.76 -6.38 18.17
N VAL A 143 -5.57 -6.46 19.47
CA VAL A 143 -4.52 -5.73 20.19
C VAL A 143 -3.43 -6.75 20.52
N ILE A 144 -2.19 -6.43 20.16
CA ILE A 144 -1.03 -7.27 20.40
C ILE A 144 0.05 -6.51 21.14
N ASP A 145 0.61 -7.16 22.15
CA ASP A 145 1.71 -6.67 23.00
C ASP A 145 3.06 -7.28 22.59
N ARG A 146 3.06 -8.30 21.72
CA ARG A 146 4.24 -9.09 21.33
C ARG A 146 4.40 -9.17 19.81
N ASP A 147 4.87 -8.08 19.22
CA ASP A 147 5.45 -8.07 17.87
C ASP A 147 6.83 -7.40 17.93
N PRO A 148 7.89 -7.98 17.33
CA PRO A 148 9.23 -7.40 17.37
C PRO A 148 9.33 -5.96 16.83
N ARG A 149 8.36 -5.53 16.02
CA ARG A 149 8.28 -4.16 15.49
C ARG A 149 7.65 -3.16 16.46
N VAL A 150 6.98 -3.65 17.51
CA VAL A 150 6.35 -2.81 18.53
C VAL A 150 7.39 -2.51 19.63
N PRO A 151 7.81 -1.25 19.79
CA PRO A 151 8.78 -0.86 20.82
C PRO A 151 8.14 -0.88 22.21
N SER A 152 8.97 -0.87 23.26
CA SER A 152 8.48 -0.73 24.65
C SER A 152 7.66 0.55 24.84
N GLY A 153 6.64 0.49 25.69
CA GLY A 153 5.70 1.60 25.92
C GLY A 153 4.69 1.82 24.79
N HIS A 154 4.60 0.86 23.86
CA HIS A 154 3.63 0.88 22.76
C HIS A 154 2.94 -0.48 22.64
N THR A 155 1.78 -0.43 22.02
CA THR A 155 0.93 -1.56 21.72
C THR A 155 0.62 -1.59 20.23
N GLY A 156 0.57 -2.78 19.63
CA GLY A 156 0.17 -3.00 18.25
C GLY A 156 -1.34 -3.21 18.12
N ILE A 157 -1.96 -2.62 17.11
CA ILE A 157 -3.34 -2.87 16.71
C ILE A 157 -3.34 -3.46 15.30
N LEU A 158 -3.96 -4.64 15.14
CA LEU A 158 -4.09 -5.37 13.90
C LEU A 158 -5.46 -5.13 13.27
N THR A 159 -5.49 -4.69 12.00
CA THR A 159 -6.73 -4.65 11.21
C THR A 159 -6.62 -5.53 9.98
N VAL A 160 -7.69 -6.25 9.65
CA VAL A 160 -7.72 -7.11 8.45
C VAL A 160 -7.67 -6.25 7.19
N CYS A 161 -6.76 -6.61 6.28
CA CYS A 161 -6.56 -5.92 5.02
C CYS A 161 -7.46 -6.53 3.93
N SER A 162 -7.96 -5.69 3.04
CA SER A 162 -8.79 -6.12 1.90
C SER A 162 -8.08 -7.06 0.92
N ILE A 163 -6.75 -7.14 0.98
CA ILE A 163 -5.97 -8.13 0.25
C ILE A 163 -6.33 -9.58 0.63
N THR A 164 -6.90 -9.78 1.82
CA THR A 164 -7.43 -11.09 2.23
C THR A 164 -8.52 -11.59 1.27
N MET A 165 -9.42 -10.71 0.83
CA MET A 165 -10.44 -11.05 -0.20
C MET A 165 -9.77 -11.43 -1.52
N ASP A 166 -8.70 -10.73 -1.89
CA ASP A 166 -7.97 -11.03 -3.11
C ASP A 166 -7.36 -12.45 -3.05
N GLY A 167 -6.81 -12.84 -1.89
CA GLY A 167 -6.34 -14.20 -1.64
C GLY A 167 -7.43 -15.26 -1.74
N VAL A 168 -8.57 -15.06 -1.06
CA VAL A 168 -9.73 -15.98 -1.10
C VAL A 168 -10.19 -16.22 -2.54
N PHE A 169 -10.36 -15.16 -3.32
CA PHE A 169 -10.76 -15.26 -4.72
C PHE A 169 -9.70 -15.97 -5.56
N GLN A 170 -8.42 -15.64 -5.39
CA GLN A 170 -7.33 -16.26 -6.14
C GLN A 170 -7.20 -17.77 -5.87
N HIS A 171 -7.28 -18.20 -4.61
CA HIS A 171 -7.26 -19.63 -4.23
C HIS A 171 -8.49 -20.39 -4.75
N ASN A 172 -9.56 -19.66 -5.04
CA ASN A 172 -10.74 -20.17 -5.72
C ASN A 172 -10.70 -19.98 -7.25
N GLY A 173 -9.54 -19.72 -7.84
CA GLY A 173 -9.38 -19.62 -9.30
C GLY A 173 -10.05 -18.38 -9.91
N ILE A 174 -10.36 -17.35 -9.12
CA ILE A 174 -10.94 -16.09 -9.56
C ILE A 174 -9.85 -15.03 -9.55
N PRO A 175 -9.33 -14.60 -10.72
CA PRO A 175 -8.29 -13.59 -10.77
C PRO A 175 -8.85 -12.22 -10.39
N VAL A 176 -8.18 -11.53 -9.47
CA VAL A 176 -8.59 -10.21 -8.98
C VAL A 176 -7.65 -9.13 -9.49
N LYS A 177 -8.20 -8.09 -10.10
CA LYS A 177 -7.47 -6.87 -10.44
C LYS A 177 -7.69 -5.84 -9.35
N VAL A 178 -6.63 -5.48 -8.63
CA VAL A 178 -6.62 -4.36 -7.67
C VAL A 178 -6.59 -3.06 -8.47
N ALA A 179 -7.76 -2.48 -8.74
CA ALA A 179 -7.88 -1.41 -9.75
C ALA A 179 -7.56 -0.04 -9.15
N TYR A 180 -8.32 0.40 -8.13
CA TYR A 180 -8.24 1.76 -7.59
C TYR A 180 -8.34 1.80 -6.08
N GLY A 181 -7.66 2.77 -5.46
CA GLY A 181 -7.95 3.24 -4.12
C GLY A 181 -8.44 4.69 -4.20
N GLY A 182 -9.36 5.09 -3.33
CA GLY A 182 -10.05 6.36 -3.45
C GLY A 182 -10.76 6.83 -2.19
N THR A 183 -11.31 8.05 -2.29
CA THR A 183 -12.24 8.62 -1.33
C THR A 183 -13.65 8.59 -1.93
N ILE A 184 -14.63 8.14 -1.17
CA ILE A 184 -16.03 8.03 -1.58
C ILE A 184 -16.91 8.93 -0.70
N GLN A 185 -17.75 9.73 -1.34
CA GLN A 185 -18.74 10.57 -0.70
C GLN A 185 -19.94 9.71 -0.31
N ILE A 186 -20.36 9.81 0.96
CA ILE A 186 -21.55 9.19 1.52
C ILE A 186 -22.52 10.29 1.96
N GLU A 187 -23.79 10.14 1.61
CA GLU A 187 -24.88 11.00 2.05
C GLU A 187 -26.01 10.12 2.58
N ASP A 188 -26.47 10.37 3.81
CA ASP A 188 -27.53 9.60 4.48
C ASP A 188 -27.28 8.08 4.44
N LYS A 189 -26.03 7.70 4.74
CA LYS A 189 -25.51 6.32 4.70
C LYS A 189 -25.52 5.67 3.30
N LYS A 190 -25.73 6.44 2.23
CA LYS A 190 -25.72 5.95 0.85
C LYS A 190 -24.48 6.44 0.10
N PRO A 191 -23.73 5.56 -0.57
CA PRO A 191 -22.61 5.98 -1.38
C PRO A 191 -23.08 6.73 -2.64
N VAL A 192 -22.50 7.90 -2.89
CA VAL A 192 -22.90 8.81 -3.97
C VAL A 192 -21.92 8.74 -5.13
N ARG A 193 -20.65 9.06 -4.87
CA ARG A 193 -19.59 9.13 -5.89
C ARG A 193 -18.19 9.08 -5.30
N PHE A 194 -17.21 8.69 -6.11
CA PHE A 194 -15.81 8.88 -5.77
C PHE A 194 -15.41 10.34 -5.96
N MET A 195 -14.74 10.91 -4.95
CA MET A 195 -14.20 12.27 -4.98
C MET A 195 -12.78 12.28 -5.54
N ASN A 196 -11.97 11.31 -5.12
CA ASN A 196 -10.61 11.10 -5.59
C ASN A 196 -10.36 9.62 -5.84
N ILE A 197 -9.58 9.31 -6.87
CA ILE A 197 -9.15 7.95 -7.21
C ILE A 197 -7.71 7.95 -7.70
N ILE A 198 -6.95 6.93 -7.33
CA ILE A 198 -5.64 6.63 -7.89
C ILE A 198 -5.62 5.15 -8.25
N GLY A 199 -5.19 4.84 -9.46
CA GLY A 199 -4.95 3.47 -9.90
C GLY A 199 -3.75 2.88 -9.17
N TYR A 200 -3.87 1.64 -8.70
CA TYR A 200 -2.72 0.96 -8.07
C TYR A 200 -1.64 0.60 -9.10
N GLN A 201 -2.04 0.36 -10.35
CA GLN A 201 -1.11 0.14 -11.44
C GLN A 201 -0.32 1.42 -11.72
N GLY A 202 0.99 1.35 -11.60
CA GLY A 202 1.88 2.50 -11.80
C GLY A 202 2.09 3.36 -10.55
N SER A 203 1.48 3.02 -9.40
CA SER A 203 1.72 3.75 -8.15
C SER A 203 2.97 3.25 -7.42
N THR A 204 3.69 4.18 -6.83
CA THR A 204 4.86 3.93 -5.96
C THR A 204 4.50 3.99 -4.47
N VAL A 205 3.29 4.47 -4.13
CA VAL A 205 2.79 4.67 -2.77
C VAL A 205 1.36 4.13 -2.66
N ASP A 206 0.95 3.71 -1.46
CA ASP A 206 -0.44 3.36 -1.18
C ASP A 206 -1.34 4.61 -1.28
N SER A 207 -2.34 4.56 -2.15
CA SER A 207 -3.19 5.72 -2.43
C SER A 207 -4.07 6.12 -1.25
N LEU A 208 -4.48 5.18 -0.41
CA LEU A 208 -5.31 5.49 0.75
C LEU A 208 -4.51 6.21 1.83
N GLN A 209 -3.24 5.84 2.03
CA GLN A 209 -2.34 6.60 2.91
C GLN A 209 -2.14 8.04 2.41
N LEU A 210 -2.02 8.24 1.09
CA LEU A 210 -1.92 9.57 0.51
C LEU A 210 -3.16 10.43 0.80
N PHE A 211 -4.36 9.89 0.57
CA PHE A 211 -5.60 10.64 0.81
C PHE A 211 -5.81 10.94 2.29
N LEU A 212 -5.49 9.99 3.17
CA LEU A 212 -5.57 10.22 4.61
C LEU A 212 -4.56 11.29 5.06
N GLY A 213 -3.30 11.20 4.60
CA GLY A 213 -2.26 12.17 4.94
C GLY A 213 -2.54 13.58 4.40
N ALA A 214 -3.28 13.69 3.30
CA ALA A 214 -3.74 14.95 2.73
C ALA A 214 -5.00 15.51 3.41
N GLY A 215 -5.57 14.82 4.42
CA GLY A 215 -6.78 15.26 5.12
C GLY A 215 -8.03 15.27 4.23
N LEU A 216 -8.12 14.37 3.25
CA LEU A 216 -9.22 14.31 2.27
C LEU A 216 -10.38 13.41 2.70
N THR A 217 -10.49 13.12 4.00
CA THR A 217 -11.55 12.29 4.59
C THR A 217 -12.35 13.08 5.62
N SER A 218 -13.58 12.64 5.89
CA SER A 218 -14.41 13.12 7.00
C SER A 218 -15.15 11.96 7.67
N ILE A 219 -14.37 10.97 8.12
CA ILE A 219 -14.83 9.74 8.76
C ILE A 219 -15.60 10.03 10.05
N ASN A 220 -15.10 10.95 10.89
CA ASN A 220 -15.77 11.33 12.13
C ASN A 220 -17.11 12.03 11.87
N GLN A 221 -17.21 12.82 10.79
CA GLN A 221 -18.48 13.39 10.35
C GLN A 221 -19.47 12.28 9.95
N TYR A 222 -19.01 11.29 9.19
CA TYR A 222 -19.82 10.14 8.79
C TYR A 222 -20.34 9.34 10.00
N ILE A 223 -19.49 9.06 10.99
CA ILE A 223 -19.88 8.35 12.21
C ILE A 223 -21.03 9.07 12.92
N ASN A 224 -20.96 10.41 13.00
CA ASN A 224 -21.93 11.21 13.74
C ASN A 224 -23.23 11.50 12.96
N THR A 225 -23.16 11.61 11.64
CA THR A 225 -24.28 12.14 10.82
C THR A 225 -24.80 11.16 9.77
N GLY A 226 -24.07 10.08 9.49
CA GLY A 226 -24.31 9.22 8.34
C GLY A 226 -23.80 9.79 7.00
N SER A 227 -23.21 10.98 7.01
CA SER A 227 -22.73 11.67 5.81
C SER A 227 -21.26 12.12 5.97
N GLY A 228 -20.46 11.94 4.94
CA GLY A 228 -19.03 12.27 4.98
C GLY A 228 -18.24 11.64 3.85
N ILE A 229 -16.90 11.72 3.94
CA ILE A 229 -15.98 11.18 2.94
C ILE A 229 -15.16 10.06 3.56
N LEU A 230 -15.26 8.86 3.00
CA LEU A 230 -14.62 7.63 3.50
C LEU A 230 -13.59 7.09 2.52
N LEU A 231 -12.65 6.28 3.01
CA LEU A 231 -11.72 5.54 2.15
C LEU A 231 -12.39 4.27 1.64
N ALA A 232 -12.27 4.05 0.34
CA ALA A 232 -12.79 2.88 -0.35
C ALA A 232 -11.81 2.40 -1.42
N ASN A 233 -11.96 1.14 -1.78
CA ASN A 233 -11.17 0.50 -2.82
C ASN A 233 -12.08 -0.14 -3.87
N VAL A 234 -11.55 -0.29 -5.08
CA VAL A 234 -12.25 -0.90 -6.22
C VAL A 234 -11.43 -2.06 -6.75
N ARG A 235 -12.02 -3.25 -6.74
CA ARG A 235 -11.44 -4.49 -7.30
C ARG A 235 -12.25 -4.90 -8.51
N GLN A 236 -11.62 -5.57 -9.46
CA GLN A 236 -12.31 -6.05 -10.65
C GLN A 236 -12.05 -7.53 -10.86
N ILE A 237 -13.12 -8.30 -10.98
CA ILE A 237 -13.09 -9.73 -11.27
C ILE A 237 -13.71 -10.01 -12.66
N PRO A 238 -13.38 -11.13 -13.32
CA PRO A 238 -14.03 -11.51 -14.57
C PRO A 238 -15.55 -11.59 -14.41
N GLY A 239 -16.30 -11.09 -15.40
CA GLY A 239 -17.76 -11.16 -15.37
C GLY A 239 -18.31 -12.59 -15.29
N ALA A 240 -17.58 -13.57 -15.82
CA ALA A 240 -17.93 -14.99 -15.74
C ALA A 240 -17.82 -15.58 -14.33
N ALA A 241 -17.17 -14.90 -13.38
CA ALA A 241 -17.00 -15.36 -12.01
C ALA A 241 -18.06 -14.81 -11.04
N GLU A 242 -19.10 -14.13 -11.55
CA GLU A 242 -20.11 -13.42 -10.74
C GLU A 242 -20.75 -14.30 -9.66
N GLU A 243 -21.39 -15.38 -10.07
CA GLU A 243 -22.12 -16.29 -9.17
C GLU A 243 -21.19 -16.90 -8.12
N ARG A 244 -20.04 -17.44 -8.56
CA ARG A 244 -19.05 -18.02 -7.64
C ARG A 244 -18.50 -16.97 -6.66
N SER A 245 -18.30 -15.74 -7.11
CA SER A 245 -17.83 -14.66 -6.23
C SER A 245 -18.89 -14.26 -5.22
N GLN A 246 -20.17 -14.26 -5.58
CA GLN A 246 -21.27 -13.98 -4.65
C GLN A 246 -21.34 -15.01 -3.52
N THR A 247 -21.17 -16.30 -3.83
CA THR A 247 -21.10 -17.36 -2.81
C THR A 247 -19.94 -17.12 -1.84
N LEU A 248 -18.72 -16.91 -2.36
CA LEU A 248 -17.54 -16.64 -1.52
C LEU A 248 -17.71 -15.37 -0.67
N ILE A 249 -18.33 -14.33 -1.23
CA ILE A 249 -18.65 -13.10 -0.51
C ILE A 249 -19.56 -13.41 0.70
N GLN A 250 -20.62 -14.21 0.51
CA GLN A 250 -21.54 -14.59 1.58
C GLN A 250 -20.84 -15.39 2.69
N GLU A 251 -19.98 -16.34 2.32
CA GLU A 251 -19.19 -17.11 3.28
C GLU A 251 -18.23 -16.22 4.07
N MET A 252 -17.55 -15.28 3.40
CA MET A 252 -16.70 -14.30 4.08
C MET A 252 -17.52 -13.36 4.97
N GLN A 253 -18.71 -12.93 4.56
CA GLN A 253 -19.59 -12.11 5.39
C GLN A 253 -19.99 -12.84 6.68
N ALA A 254 -20.24 -14.15 6.62
CA ALA A 254 -20.50 -14.98 7.81
C ALA A 254 -19.31 -15.01 8.78
N CYS A 255 -18.09 -14.78 8.28
CA CYS A 255 -16.87 -14.68 9.09
C CYS A 255 -16.60 -13.26 9.63
N GLY A 256 -17.48 -12.28 9.41
CA GLY A 256 -17.32 -10.90 9.90
C GLY A 256 -16.76 -9.90 8.88
N PHE A 257 -16.55 -10.30 7.63
CA PHE A 257 -16.15 -9.36 6.58
C PHE A 257 -17.35 -8.50 6.12
N ARG A 258 -17.09 -7.24 5.77
CA ARG A 258 -18.14 -6.24 5.45
C ARG A 258 -17.95 -5.64 4.06
N PHE A 259 -18.12 -6.48 3.06
CA PHE A 259 -18.05 -6.10 1.64
C PHE A 259 -18.98 -6.98 0.80
N PRO A 260 -19.32 -6.59 -0.44
CA PRO A 260 -19.05 -5.30 -1.05
C PRO A 260 -20.00 -4.20 -0.54
N LEU A 261 -19.55 -2.95 -0.63
CA LEU A 261 -20.41 -1.75 -0.56
C LEU A 261 -21.29 -1.64 -1.81
N MET A 262 -20.71 -1.98 -2.97
CA MET A 262 -21.40 -2.00 -4.26
C MET A 262 -20.72 -3.03 -5.16
N MET A 263 -21.50 -3.79 -5.92
CA MET A 263 -21.00 -4.71 -6.94
C MET A 263 -21.78 -4.52 -8.24
N GLY A 264 -21.07 -4.44 -9.38
CA GLY A 264 -21.75 -4.44 -10.68
C GLY A 264 -20.83 -4.18 -11.88
N LYS A 265 -21.43 -4.18 -13.06
CA LYS A 265 -20.76 -4.04 -14.36
C LYS A 265 -20.90 -2.63 -14.92
N GLY A 266 -19.99 -2.25 -15.83
CA GLY A 266 -20.10 -1.00 -16.58
C GLY A 266 -19.80 0.23 -15.73
N ARG A 267 -20.80 1.09 -15.48
CA ARG A 267 -20.61 2.33 -14.72
C ARG A 267 -20.97 2.12 -13.26
N ILE A 268 -19.98 2.16 -12.38
CA ILE A 268 -20.17 2.13 -10.92
C ILE A 268 -19.87 3.52 -10.36
N PHE A 269 -20.89 4.17 -9.81
CA PHE A 269 -20.86 5.58 -9.45
C PHE A 269 -20.43 6.46 -10.65
N ASN A 270 -19.38 7.25 -10.48
CA ASN A 270 -18.75 8.05 -11.52
C ASN A 270 -17.54 7.37 -12.19
N LEU A 271 -17.33 6.06 -11.96
CA LEU A 271 -16.26 5.29 -12.60
C LEU A 271 -16.77 4.52 -13.81
N LEU A 272 -16.11 4.73 -14.96
CA LEU A 272 -16.26 3.85 -16.10
C LEU A 272 -15.33 2.65 -15.91
N THR A 273 -15.91 1.45 -15.90
CA THR A 273 -15.17 0.21 -15.66
C THR A 273 -15.19 -0.69 -16.89
N ASP A 274 -14.30 -1.68 -16.91
CA ASP A 274 -14.19 -2.64 -18.01
C ASP A 274 -15.52 -3.40 -18.17
N PRO A 275 -16.15 -3.39 -19.37
CA PRO A 275 -17.45 -3.99 -19.58
C PRO A 275 -17.46 -5.53 -19.42
N HIS A 276 -16.30 -6.19 -19.50
CA HIS A 276 -16.16 -7.62 -19.31
C HIS A 276 -15.82 -8.01 -17.86
N ARG A 277 -15.72 -7.03 -16.97
CA ARG A 277 -15.42 -7.23 -15.56
C ARG A 277 -16.55 -6.72 -14.67
N ILE A 278 -16.62 -7.29 -13.48
CA ILE A 278 -17.47 -6.81 -12.39
C ILE A 278 -16.57 -6.05 -11.43
N SER A 279 -17.00 -4.85 -11.07
CA SER A 279 -16.33 -4.01 -10.08
C SER A 279 -16.93 -4.25 -8.71
N LEU A 280 -16.07 -4.48 -7.74
CA LEU A 280 -16.34 -4.66 -6.32
C LEU A 280 -15.80 -3.46 -5.57
N VAL A 281 -16.70 -2.64 -5.01
CA VAL A 281 -16.34 -1.52 -4.15
C VAL A 281 -16.43 -1.98 -2.70
N SER A 282 -15.41 -1.71 -1.91
CA SER A 282 -15.42 -2.00 -0.47
C SER A 282 -14.83 -0.85 0.33
N TYR A 283 -15.36 -0.62 1.53
CA TYR A 283 -14.70 0.26 2.49
C TYR A 283 -13.32 -0.30 2.86
N SER A 284 -12.41 0.61 3.19
CA SER A 284 -11.07 0.21 3.63
C SER A 284 -11.01 0.03 5.14
N GLY A 285 -10.23 -0.94 5.60
CA GLY A 285 -9.81 -1.02 7.02
C GLY A 285 -9.03 0.24 7.47
N MET A 286 -8.51 1.03 6.53
CA MET A 286 -7.90 2.33 6.78
C MET A 286 -8.85 3.36 7.38
N ASN A 287 -10.17 3.18 7.29
CA ASN A 287 -11.12 4.09 7.93
C ASN A 287 -10.95 4.11 9.47
N SER A 288 -10.53 3.00 10.09
CA SER A 288 -10.27 2.97 11.53
C SER A 288 -9.09 3.87 11.92
N ILE A 289 -8.01 3.78 11.14
CA ILE A 289 -6.83 4.64 11.31
C ILE A 289 -7.20 6.10 11.00
N GLY A 290 -7.99 6.32 9.96
CA GLY A 290 -8.41 7.65 9.56
C GLY A 290 -9.29 8.36 10.59
N GLY A 291 -10.26 7.67 11.20
CA GLY A 291 -11.07 8.23 12.28
C GLY A 291 -10.23 8.68 13.49
N ALA A 292 -9.20 7.89 13.83
CA ALA A 292 -8.26 8.24 14.90
C ALA A 292 -7.35 9.43 14.53
N VAL A 293 -6.86 9.49 13.29
CA VAL A 293 -6.09 10.64 12.79
C VAL A 293 -6.93 11.92 12.78
N GLU A 294 -8.19 11.85 12.32
CA GLU A 294 -9.13 12.98 12.36
C GLU A 294 -9.48 13.42 13.79
N ALA A 295 -9.35 12.54 14.78
CA ALA A 295 -9.51 12.85 16.20
C ALA A 295 -8.24 13.47 16.83
N GLY A 296 -7.17 13.65 16.06
CA GLY A 296 -5.93 14.28 16.50
C GLY A 296 -4.84 13.30 16.95
N TYR A 297 -5.05 11.99 16.84
CA TYR A 297 -4.05 10.99 17.22
C TYR A 297 -3.01 10.80 16.10
N LYS A 298 -1.73 10.84 16.48
CA LYS A 298 -0.62 10.55 15.57
C LYS A 298 -0.28 9.06 15.64
N LEU A 299 -0.60 8.32 14.59
CA LEU A 299 -0.43 6.88 14.52
C LEU A 299 0.60 6.50 13.46
N LYS A 300 1.38 5.47 13.72
CA LYS A 300 2.27 4.86 12.73
C LYS A 300 1.67 3.54 12.29
N THR A 301 1.28 3.44 11.01
CA THR A 301 0.71 2.21 10.44
C THR A 301 1.60 1.64 9.34
N GLU A 302 1.92 0.36 9.45
CA GLU A 302 2.47 -0.45 8.37
C GLU A 302 1.33 -1.15 7.60
N ILE A 303 1.16 -0.79 6.32
CA ILE A 303 0.15 -1.38 5.44
C ILE A 303 0.64 -2.69 4.84
N GLY A 304 -0.21 -3.72 4.91
CA GLY A 304 0.17 -5.06 4.48
C GLY A 304 1.42 -5.53 5.22
N ALA A 305 1.35 -5.48 6.55
CA ALA A 305 2.45 -5.77 7.47
C ALA A 305 2.84 -7.27 7.47
N GLY A 306 1.92 -8.14 7.02
CA GLY A 306 2.17 -9.57 6.90
C GLY A 306 0.87 -10.34 6.75
N THR A 307 0.98 -11.65 6.98
CA THR A 307 -0.16 -12.56 7.13
C THR A 307 -0.14 -13.17 8.54
N ILE A 308 -1.31 -13.47 9.09
CA ILE A 308 -1.47 -14.05 10.42
C ILE A 308 -2.67 -15.01 10.41
N PRO A 309 -2.68 -16.08 11.23
CA PRO A 309 -3.83 -16.95 11.34
C PRO A 309 -5.11 -16.19 11.67
N PHE A 310 -6.22 -16.51 11.00
CA PHE A 310 -7.50 -15.84 11.20
C PHE A 310 -7.97 -15.88 12.66
N SER A 311 -7.68 -16.97 13.39
CA SER A 311 -7.98 -17.09 14.82
C SER A 311 -7.39 -15.96 15.67
N ARG A 312 -6.28 -15.34 15.24
CA ARG A 312 -5.64 -14.22 15.95
C ARG A 312 -6.34 -12.87 15.75
N VAL A 313 -7.30 -12.77 14.82
CA VAL A 313 -8.01 -11.51 14.51
C VAL A 313 -9.48 -11.48 14.94
N VAL A 314 -10.00 -12.61 15.47
CA VAL A 314 -11.41 -12.77 15.86
C VAL A 314 -11.66 -12.75 17.38
N ASP A 315 -10.62 -12.64 18.21
CA ASP A 315 -10.71 -12.78 19.67
C ASP A 315 -11.32 -11.56 20.42
N ARG A 316 -12.20 -10.76 19.81
CA ARG A 316 -12.99 -9.72 20.51
C ARG A 316 -14.38 -9.53 19.92
#